data_AF-A0A836LRU0-F1
#
_entry.id   AF-A0A836LRU0-F1
#
_cell.length_a   1.000
_cell.length_b   1.000
_cell.length_c   1.000
_cell.angle_alpha   90.00
_cell.angle_beta   90.00
_cell.angle_gamma   90.00
#
_symmetry.space_group_name_H-M   'P 1'
#
loop_
_entity.id
_entity.type
_entity.pdbx_description
1 polymer ?
#
loop_
_entity_poly.entity_id
_entity_poly.type
_entity_poly.pdbx_seq_one_letter_code
_entity_poly.pdbx_strand_id
1 'polypeptide(L)' 'MKKWQIRRFINTDKAPAYGRALALLKREGRCPSDVEHRQIKYRNNVIE' A
#
# COMPACT_ATOMS: atom_id res chain seq x y z
N MET A 1 -18.87 -6.46 10.78
CA MET A 1 -17.84 -5.98 9.82
C MET A 1 -17.94 -6.79 8.53
N LYS A 2 -17.98 -6.15 7.36
CA LYS A 2 -18.07 -6.87 6.07
C LYS A 2 -16.74 -7.59 5.79
N LYS A 3 -16.77 -8.93 5.75
CA LYS A 3 -15.60 -9.82 5.57
C LYS A 3 -14.80 -9.56 4.26
N TRP A 4 -15.43 -8.91 3.27
CA TRP A 4 -14.82 -8.49 1.99
C TRP A 4 -13.91 -7.27 2.08
N GLN A 5 -13.86 -6.59 3.23
CA GLN A 5 -13.13 -5.33 3.41
C GLN A 5 -11.69 -5.52 3.90
N ILE A 6 -11.26 -6.77 4.16
CA ILE A 6 -9.89 -7.09 4.54
C ILE A 6 -9.03 -7.12 3.27
N ARG A 7 -8.69 -5.94 2.76
CA ARG A 7 -7.69 -5.82 1.69
C ARG A 7 -6.32 -6.13 2.30
N ARG A 8 -5.87 -7.37 2.12
CA ARG A 8 -4.52 -7.85 2.45
C ARG A 8 -3.39 -7.18 1.66
N PHE A 9 -3.71 -6.22 0.78
CA PHE A 9 -2.76 -5.61 -0.13
C PHE A 9 -2.93 -4.08 -0.16
N ILE A 10 -1.83 -3.37 0.05
CA ILE A 10 -1.67 -1.93 -0.21
C ILE A 10 -0.96 -1.78 -1.55
N ASN A 11 -1.57 -1.05 -2.47
CA ASN A 11 -0.93 -0.66 -3.71
C ASN A 11 -0.41 0.77 -3.57
N THR A 12 0.86 1.00 -3.91
CA THR A 12 1.42 2.35 -4.06
C THR A 12 1.99 2.50 -5.46
N ASP A 13 2.23 3.73 -5.90
CA ASP A 13 3.09 3.93 -7.05
C ASP A 13 4.54 3.54 -6.73
N LYS A 14 5.40 3.62 -7.75
CA LYS A 14 6.81 3.20 -7.69
C LYS A 14 7.73 4.23 -7.03
N ALA A 15 7.21 5.25 -6.36
CA ALA A 15 8.06 6.20 -5.65
C ALA A 15 8.77 5.51 -4.47
N PRO A 16 10.10 5.72 -4.33
CA PRO A 16 10.91 5.05 -3.31
C PRO A 16 10.50 5.42 -1.87
N ALA A 17 9.79 6.54 -1.68
CA ALA A 17 9.32 7.00 -0.38
C ALA A 17 8.32 6.04 0.28
N TYR A 18 7.48 5.35 -0.51
CA TYR A 18 6.40 4.52 0.02
C TYR A 18 6.90 3.29 0.77
N GLY A 19 7.97 2.63 0.27
CA GLY A 19 8.58 1.49 0.96
C GLY A 19 9.08 1.88 2.35
N ARG A 20 9.74 3.04 2.46
CA ARG A 20 10.23 3.57 3.74
C ARG A 20 9.09 3.93 4.69
N ALA A 21 8.07 4.62 4.19
CA ALA A 21 6.91 5.01 4.99
C ALA A 21 6.17 3.79 5.56
N LEU A 22 5.97 2.75 4.73
CA LEU A 22 5.31 1.52 5.17
C LEU A 22 6.14 0.74 6.20
N ALA A 23 7.46 0.69 6.06
CA ALA A 23 8.33 0.07 7.06
C ALA A 23 8.25 0.78 8.43
N LEU A 24 8.21 2.11 8.43
CA LEU A 24 8.02 2.90 9.64
C LEU A 24 6.66 2.63 10.29
N LEU A 25 5.59 2.63 9.50
CA LEU A 25 4.24 2.36 9.99
C LEU A 25 4.09 0.94 10.58
N LYS A 26 4.74 -0.06 9.98
CA LYS A 26 4.79 -1.43 10.53
C LYS A 26 5.54 -1.46 11.86
N ARG A 27 6.67 -0.75 11.95
CA ARG A 27 7.45 -0.63 13.20
C ARG A 27 6.68 0.08 14.31
N GLU A 28 5.88 1.09 13.97
CA GLU A 28 5.02 1.80 14.94
C GLU A 28 3.76 1.00 15.33
N GLY A 29 3.51 -0.18 14.74
CA GLY A 29 2.30 -0.96 14.98
C GLY A 29 1.03 -0.34 14.38
N ARG A 30 1.18 0.67 13.50
CA ARG A 30 0.07 1.39 12.87
C ARG A 30 -0.43 0.72 11.59
N CYS A 31 0.32 -0.24 11.06
CA CYS A 31 -0.05 -1.04 9.90
C CYS A 31 -0.06 -2.53 10.28
N PRO A 32 -1.10 -3.29 9.92
CA PRO A 32 -1.12 -4.73 10.19
C PRO A 32 0.01 -5.44 9.43
N SER A 33 0.72 -6.35 10.11
CA SER A 33 1.85 -7.07 9.49
C SER A 33 1.41 -8.02 8.36
N ASP A 34 0.16 -8.49 8.38
CA ASP A 34 -0.45 -9.34 7.35
C ASP A 34 -0.77 -8.58 6.04
N VAL A 35 -0.58 -7.25 6.03
CA VAL A 35 -0.79 -6.43 4.83
C VAL A 35 0.48 -6.44 3.99
N GLU A 36 0.37 -7.06 2.82
CA GLU A 36 1.38 -7.04 1.78
C GLU A 36 1.38 -5.69 1.05
N HIS A 37 2.57 -5.27 0.61
CA HIS A 37 2.76 -4.06 -0.16
C HIS A 37 3.13 -4.41 -1.59
N ARG A 38 2.40 -3.86 -2.56
CA ARG A 38 2.71 -3.97 -3.99
C ARG A 38 2.95 -2.58 -4.58
N GLN A 39 4.10 -2.40 -5.20
CA GLN A 39 4.37 -1.22 -6.01
C GLN A 39 3.82 -1.45 -7.41
N ILE A 40 2.81 -0.68 -7.79
CA ILE A 40 2.11 -0.80 -9.07
C ILE A 40 2.22 0.54 -9.79
N LYS A 41 2.57 0.51 -11.08
CA LYS A 41 2.40 1.69 -11.92
C LYS A 41 0.90 1.84 -12.18
N TYR A 42 0.22 2.69 -11.41
CA TYR A 42 -1.13 3.06 -11.78
C TYR A 42 -1.06 3.79 -13.13
N ARG A 43 -2.04 3.56 -14.00
CA ARG A 43 -2.06 4.08 -15.36
C ARG A 43 -1.65 5.55 -15.38
N ASN A 44 -0.62 5.89 -16.16
CA ASN A 44 -0.49 7.22 -16.76
C ASN A 44 -1.67 7.38 -17.72
N ASN A 45 -2.90 7.49 -17.22
CA ASN A 45 -4.00 7.92 -18.06
C ASN A 45 -3.76 9.41 -18.24
N VAL A 46 -3.21 9.79 -19.40
CA VAL A 46 -3.63 11.04 -20.04
C VAL A 46 -5.13 11.16 -19.80
N ILE A 47 -5.53 12.16 -19.00
CA ILE A 47 -6.84 12.73 -19.15
C ILE A 47 -6.66 13.62 -20.38
N GLU A 48 -7.15 13.17 -21.53
CA GLU A 48 -7.37 14.07 -22.67
C GLU A 48 -8.58 14.95 -22.37
#